data_AF-A0AAU6GDI3-F1
#
_entry.id   AF-A0AAU6GDI3-F1
#
_cell.length_a   1.000
_cell.length_b   1.000
_cell.length_c   1.000
_cell.angle_alpha   90.00
_cell.angle_beta   90.00
_cell.angle_gamma   90.00
#
_symmetry.space_group_name_H-M   'P 1'
#
loop_
_entity.id
_entity.type
_entity.pdbx_description
1 polymer ?
#
loop_
_entity_poly.entity_id
_entity_poly.type
_entity_poly.pdbx_seq_one_letter_code
_entity_poly.pdbx_strand_id
1 'polypeptide(L)'
;MTSTGRHGTHPPPSHRRGPTLPAHRLPRLPGQVALPEQKSAPPSPGRLQHFNDAPADDVERALLTCCRNPRWAHRLAAHRPYPDLDALLAAADEAAYDLTPGDLAEALAGESLTPLPDGGYSAAHTALSAAHAAYESRFGHVFVICLDGIAPEEALDQVLGAIRSRLTNDREEERVTTADELRRLARGRLARLVQHFSAPPVLERPL
;
A
#
# COMPACT_ATOMS: atom_id res chain seq x y z
N MET A 1 -53.69 -32.35 -64.85
CA MET A 1 -52.84 -31.17 -65.15
C MET A 1 -51.59 -31.28 -64.30
N THR A 2 -50.47 -31.26 -65.00
CA THR A 2 -49.11 -31.60 -64.58
C THR A 2 -48.32 -30.37 -64.12
N SER A 3 -47.32 -30.66 -63.28
CA SER A 3 -45.95 -30.12 -63.34
C SER A 3 -45.55 -28.94 -62.45
N THR A 4 -44.81 -29.29 -61.39
CA THR A 4 -43.40 -28.97 -61.12
C THR A 4 -42.81 -27.64 -61.61
N GLY A 5 -42.26 -26.86 -60.65
CA GLY A 5 -41.15 -25.91 -60.84
C GLY A 5 -40.33 -25.87 -59.54
N ARG A 6 -39.27 -26.66 -59.42
CA ARG A 6 -37.85 -26.49 -59.81
C ARG A 6 -36.96 -25.97 -58.67
N HIS A 7 -36.04 -26.85 -58.29
CA HIS A 7 -34.95 -26.67 -57.34
C HIS A 7 -33.97 -25.58 -57.77
N GLY A 8 -33.57 -24.76 -56.78
CA GLY A 8 -32.32 -24.00 -56.80
C GLY A 8 -31.38 -24.54 -55.73
N THR A 9 -30.54 -25.50 -56.12
CA THR A 9 -29.38 -25.97 -55.35
C THR A 9 -28.19 -25.05 -55.64
N HIS A 10 -27.75 -24.27 -54.65
CA HIS A 10 -26.45 -23.60 -54.67
C HIS A 10 -25.42 -24.43 -53.89
N PRO A 11 -24.25 -24.73 -54.47
CA PRO A 11 -23.19 -25.48 -53.78
C PRO A 11 -22.43 -24.58 -52.79
N PRO A 12 -21.96 -25.12 -51.64
CA PRO A 12 -21.10 -24.38 -50.73
C PRO A 12 -19.67 -24.24 -51.30
N PRO A 13 -18.97 -23.11 -51.03
CA PRO A 13 -17.60 -22.92 -51.47
C PRO A 13 -16.64 -23.86 -50.74
N SER A 14 -15.71 -24.41 -51.53
CA SER A 14 -14.64 -25.30 -51.11
C SER A 14 -13.54 -24.51 -50.38
N HIS A 15 -13.53 -24.58 -49.05
CA HIS A 15 -12.39 -24.11 -48.27
C HIS A 15 -11.21 -25.09 -48.40
N ARG A 16 -10.31 -24.79 -49.34
CA ARG A 16 -8.98 -25.39 -49.39
C ARG A 16 -8.24 -25.04 -48.10
N ARG A 17 -7.94 -26.06 -47.30
CA ARG A 17 -7.00 -25.98 -46.18
C ARG A 17 -5.63 -25.60 -46.72
N GLY A 18 -5.20 -24.38 -46.46
CA GLY A 18 -3.80 -23.97 -46.59
C GLY A 18 -2.94 -24.71 -45.57
N PRO A 19 -1.64 -24.94 -45.87
CA PRO A 19 -0.75 -25.68 -44.99
C PRO A 19 -0.48 -24.89 -43.71
N THR A 20 -0.63 -25.58 -42.57
CA THR A 20 -0.19 -25.18 -41.24
C THR A 20 1.30 -24.82 -41.26
N LEU A 21 1.61 -23.54 -41.04
CA LEU A 21 2.95 -23.10 -40.68
C LEU A 21 3.32 -23.71 -39.32
N PRO A 22 4.53 -24.27 -39.16
CA PRO A 22 4.96 -24.82 -37.89
C PRO A 22 5.11 -23.69 -36.86
N ALA A 23 4.59 -23.93 -35.66
CA ALA A 23 4.87 -23.08 -34.50
C ALA A 23 6.39 -23.04 -34.29
N HIS A 24 6.98 -21.87 -34.53
CA HIS A 24 8.36 -21.61 -34.15
C HIS A 24 8.45 -21.73 -32.62
N ARG A 25 8.95 -22.88 -32.17
CA ARG A 25 9.38 -23.14 -30.81
C ARG A 25 10.56 -22.20 -30.54
N LEU A 26 10.32 -21.13 -29.80
CA LEU A 26 11.37 -20.27 -29.26
C LEU A 26 12.40 -21.13 -28.51
N PRO A 27 13.72 -20.92 -28.68
CA PRO A 27 14.73 -21.61 -27.90
C PRO A 27 14.58 -21.23 -26.43
N ARG A 28 14.40 -22.23 -25.57
CA ARG A 28 14.38 -22.09 -24.11
C ARG A 28 15.78 -21.70 -23.66
N LEU A 29 15.98 -20.42 -23.32
CA LEU A 29 17.20 -19.94 -22.66
C LEU A 29 17.28 -20.56 -21.24
N PRO A 30 18.37 -21.27 -20.89
CA PRO A 30 18.61 -21.66 -19.51
C PRO A 30 19.16 -20.43 -18.77
N GLY A 31 18.42 -19.91 -17.78
CA GLY A 31 18.91 -18.81 -16.95
C GLY A 31 17.89 -17.86 -16.35
N GLN A 32 16.58 -18.11 -16.47
CA GLN A 32 15.61 -17.41 -15.62
C GLN A 32 15.61 -18.05 -14.23
N VAL A 33 16.45 -17.50 -13.36
CA VAL A 33 16.25 -17.59 -11.92
C VAL A 33 14.92 -16.89 -11.67
N ALA A 34 13.87 -17.66 -11.40
CA ALA A 34 12.64 -17.14 -10.86
C ALA A 34 13.00 -16.45 -9.54
N LEU A 35 12.93 -15.12 -9.50
CA LEU A 35 12.90 -14.39 -8.24
C LEU A 35 11.69 -14.94 -7.48
N PRO A 36 11.86 -15.57 -6.31
CA PRO A 36 10.71 -15.99 -5.54
C PRO A 36 9.95 -14.72 -5.17
N GLU A 37 8.64 -14.72 -5.43
CA GLU A 37 7.72 -13.78 -4.82
C GLU A 37 8.05 -13.75 -3.32
N GLN A 38 8.62 -12.64 -2.85
CA GLN A 38 8.95 -12.45 -1.44
C GLN A 38 7.64 -12.30 -0.69
N LYS A 39 7.00 -13.43 -0.40
CA LYS A 39 6.03 -13.55 0.67
C LYS A 39 6.78 -13.09 1.92
N SER A 40 6.41 -11.92 2.43
CA SER A 40 7.09 -11.25 3.54
C SER A 40 7.31 -12.27 4.66
N ALA A 41 8.56 -12.71 4.83
CA ALA A 41 8.93 -13.57 5.94
C ALA A 41 8.72 -12.76 7.23
N PRO A 42 8.31 -13.39 8.34
CA PRO A 42 8.32 -12.71 9.63
C PRO A 42 9.71 -12.11 9.86
N PRO A 43 9.83 -10.91 10.45
CA PRO A 43 11.13 -10.29 10.65
C PRO A 43 12.03 -11.27 11.39
N SER A 44 13.24 -11.47 10.88
CA SER A 44 14.22 -12.28 11.57
C SER A 44 14.48 -11.68 12.95
N PRO A 45 14.61 -12.49 14.03
CA PRO A 45 14.78 -11.98 15.39
C PRO A 45 15.89 -10.92 15.53
N GLY A 46 16.95 -11.03 14.73
CA GLY A 46 18.05 -10.06 14.69
C GLY A 46 17.67 -8.65 14.23
N ARG A 47 16.62 -8.49 13.40
CA ARG A 47 16.14 -7.18 12.94
C ARG A 47 15.50 -6.37 14.06
N LEU A 48 14.64 -7.01 14.85
CA LEU A 48 14.06 -6.39 16.04
C LEU A 48 15.13 -6.11 17.09
N GLN A 49 16.11 -7.01 17.24
CA GLN A 49 17.24 -6.77 18.13
C GLN A 49 18.05 -5.53 17.72
N HIS A 50 18.33 -5.34 16.43
CA HIS A 50 18.97 -4.11 15.94
C HIS A 50 18.14 -2.86 16.23
N PHE A 51 16.82 -2.95 16.11
CA PHE A 51 15.93 -1.85 16.50
C PHE A 51 16.00 -1.55 18.00
N ASN A 52 16.04 -2.59 18.85
CA ASN A 52 16.19 -2.45 20.29
C ASN A 52 17.52 -1.81 20.70
N ASP A 53 18.62 -2.20 20.04
CA ASP A 53 19.98 -1.80 20.43
C ASP A 53 20.44 -0.47 19.79
N ALA A 54 19.74 0.03 18.78
CA ALA A 54 20.12 1.26 18.09
C ALA A 54 20.02 2.52 18.98
N PRO A 55 20.80 3.59 18.69
CA PRO A 55 20.67 4.86 19.38
C PRO A 55 19.24 5.41 19.33
N ALA A 56 18.78 6.03 20.42
CA ALA A 56 17.43 6.59 20.51
C ALA A 56 17.13 7.57 19.36
N ASP A 57 18.04 8.50 19.08
CA ASP A 57 17.88 9.49 18.02
C ASP A 57 17.72 8.86 16.62
N ASP A 58 18.40 7.74 16.36
CA ASP A 58 18.30 7.02 15.10
C ASP A 58 16.96 6.31 14.95
N VAL A 59 16.48 5.71 16.05
CA VAL A 59 15.16 5.09 16.10
C VAL A 59 14.05 6.12 15.99
N GLU A 60 14.13 7.24 16.71
CA GLU A 60 13.14 8.31 16.61
C GLU A 60 13.04 8.85 15.18
N ARG A 61 14.19 9.10 14.53
CA ARG A 61 14.23 9.55 13.13
C ARG A 61 13.61 8.52 12.18
N ALA A 62 13.87 7.23 12.40
CA ALA A 62 13.28 6.16 11.62
C ALA A 62 11.76 6.06 11.86
N LEU A 63 11.31 6.19 13.11
CA LEU A 63 9.90 6.16 13.50
C LEU A 63 9.10 7.33 12.91
N LEU A 64 9.70 8.52 12.79
CA LEU A 64 9.08 9.67 12.13
C LEU A 64 8.77 9.44 10.64
N THR A 65 9.37 8.43 10.00
CA THR A 65 8.98 7.99 8.64
C THR A 65 7.70 7.14 8.62
N CYS A 66 7.33 6.56 9.76
CA CYS A 66 6.10 5.76 9.91
C CYS A 66 4.91 6.63 10.28
N CYS A 67 5.10 7.53 11.26
CA CYS A 67 4.11 8.51 11.70
C CYS A 67 4.85 9.81 12.04
N ARG A 68 4.51 10.92 11.37
CA ARG A 68 5.18 12.21 11.56
C ARG A 68 4.69 12.94 12.82
N ASN A 69 4.75 12.27 13.95
CA ASN A 69 4.47 12.83 15.26
C ASN A 69 5.63 12.54 16.22
N PRO A 70 6.33 13.57 16.75
CA PRO A 70 7.47 13.40 17.64
C PRO A 70 7.13 12.67 18.94
N ARG A 71 5.94 12.92 19.50
CA ARG A 71 5.51 12.29 20.76
C ARG A 71 5.33 10.78 20.62
N TRP A 72 4.74 10.34 19.50
CA TRP A 72 4.62 8.94 19.14
C TRP A 72 6.00 8.29 18.97
N ALA A 73 6.88 8.90 18.18
CA ALA A 73 8.23 8.38 17.92
C ALA A 73 9.06 8.26 19.19
N HIS A 74 9.07 9.31 20.02
CA HIS A 74 9.78 9.33 21.30
C HIS A 74 9.29 8.23 22.24
N ARG A 75 7.97 8.06 22.37
CA ARG A 75 7.40 7.03 23.24
C ARG A 75 7.87 5.63 22.83
N LEU A 76 7.86 5.31 21.54
CA LEU A 76 8.32 4.01 21.07
C LEU A 76 9.83 3.81 21.30
N ALA A 77 10.64 4.84 21.03
CA ALA A 77 12.07 4.77 21.25
C ALA A 77 12.44 4.57 22.74
N ALA A 78 11.68 5.20 23.65
CA ALA A 78 11.91 5.16 25.09
C ALA A 78 11.45 3.85 25.78
N HIS A 79 10.50 3.11 25.19
CA HIS A 79 9.96 1.87 25.77
C HIS A 79 10.68 0.61 25.29
N ARG A 80 11.74 0.74 24.49
CA ARG A 80 12.62 -0.38 24.14
C ARG A 80 13.31 -0.93 25.40
N PRO A 81 13.60 -2.24 25.47
CA PRO A 81 13.46 -3.22 24.39
C PRO A 81 12.06 -3.86 24.29
N TYR A 82 11.66 -4.20 23.06
CA TYR A 82 10.46 -5.00 22.79
C TYR A 82 10.82 -6.49 22.64
N PRO A 83 10.03 -7.42 23.22
CA PRO A 83 10.32 -8.86 23.17
C PRO A 83 10.07 -9.48 21.78
N ASP A 84 9.09 -8.98 21.04
CA ASP A 84 8.72 -9.44 19.71
C ASP A 84 8.07 -8.30 18.90
N LEU A 85 7.81 -8.57 17.60
CA LEU A 85 7.17 -7.60 16.71
C LEU A 85 5.76 -7.25 17.21
N ASP A 86 5.00 -8.21 17.72
CA ASP A 86 3.61 -7.98 18.13
C ASP A 86 3.52 -7.02 19.31
N ALA A 87 4.44 -7.13 20.28
CA ALA A 87 4.56 -6.19 21.39
C ALA A 87 4.92 -4.77 20.93
N LEU A 88 5.82 -4.64 19.95
CA LEU A 88 6.16 -3.34 19.35
C LEU A 88 4.95 -2.74 18.61
N LEU A 89 4.24 -3.53 17.80
CA LEU A 89 3.07 -3.05 17.07
C LEU A 89 1.89 -2.74 18.01
N ALA A 90 1.74 -3.46 19.12
CA ALA A 90 0.77 -3.12 20.16
C ALA A 90 1.13 -1.78 20.83
N ALA A 91 2.41 -1.57 21.19
CA ALA A 91 2.86 -0.29 21.73
C ALA A 91 2.65 0.88 20.75
N ALA A 92 2.81 0.63 19.45
CA ALA A 92 2.51 1.58 18.38
C ALA A 92 1.03 1.97 18.33
N ASP A 93 0.14 0.99 18.42
CA ASP A 93 -1.31 1.20 18.44
C ASP A 93 -1.74 2.00 19.68
N GLU A 94 -1.25 1.63 20.87
CA GLU A 94 -1.51 2.36 22.13
C GLU A 94 -1.02 3.81 22.05
N ALA A 95 0.20 4.02 21.54
CA ALA A 95 0.75 5.35 21.36
C ALA A 95 -0.06 6.18 20.35
N ALA A 96 -0.67 5.55 19.34
CA ALA A 96 -1.53 6.21 18.37
C ALA A 96 -2.91 6.55 18.94
N TYR A 97 -3.47 5.72 19.83
CA TYR A 97 -4.73 6.02 20.53
C TYR A 97 -4.60 7.21 21.49
N ASP A 98 -3.43 7.38 22.09
CA ASP A 98 -3.15 8.47 23.03
C ASP A 98 -2.84 9.82 22.33
N LEU A 99 -2.90 9.89 21.00
CA LEU A 99 -2.69 11.14 20.26
C LEU A 99 -3.84 12.11 20.54
N THR A 100 -3.47 13.34 20.93
CA THR A 100 -4.44 14.43 21.06
C THR A 100 -4.91 14.88 19.66
N PRO A 101 -5.99 15.66 19.57
CA PRO A 101 -6.38 16.27 18.30
C PRO A 101 -5.27 17.09 17.63
N GLY A 102 -4.40 17.74 18.42
CA GLY A 102 -3.24 18.48 17.90
C GLY A 102 -2.14 17.56 17.37
N ASP A 103 -1.86 16.47 18.10
CA ASP A 103 -0.89 15.45 17.65
C ASP A 103 -1.34 14.79 16.34
N LEU A 104 -2.64 14.48 16.23
CA LEU A 104 -3.24 13.92 15.02
C LEU A 104 -3.11 14.89 13.84
N ALA A 105 -3.41 16.17 14.06
CA ALA A 105 -3.27 17.20 13.03
C ALA A 105 -1.82 17.37 12.56
N GLU A 106 -0.85 17.32 13.48
CA GLU A 106 0.58 17.36 13.13
C GLU A 106 0.98 16.16 12.27
N ALA A 107 0.55 14.95 12.65
CA ALA A 107 0.83 13.75 11.89
C ALA A 107 0.24 13.83 10.47
N LEU A 108 -1.03 14.27 10.35
CA LEU A 108 -1.73 14.41 9.07
C LEU A 108 -1.13 15.50 8.18
N ALA A 109 -0.64 16.59 8.74
CA ALA A 109 0.07 17.63 7.99
C ALA A 109 1.36 17.10 7.35
N GLY A 110 1.91 16.02 7.90
CA GLY A 110 3.04 15.31 7.35
C GLY A 110 2.68 14.26 6.28
N GLU A 111 1.42 13.90 6.12
CA GLU A 111 1.03 12.87 5.16
C GLU A 111 1.00 13.40 3.71
N SER A 112 1.20 12.50 2.76
CA SER A 112 1.08 12.79 1.33
C SER A 112 -0.01 11.93 0.71
N LEU A 113 -0.54 12.37 -0.42
CA LEU A 113 -1.53 11.59 -1.17
C LEU A 113 -1.01 10.18 -1.44
N THR A 114 -1.87 9.18 -1.21
CA THR A 114 -1.56 7.79 -1.53
C THR A 114 -1.19 7.68 -3.01
N PRO A 115 0.05 7.30 -3.36
CA PRO A 115 0.44 7.14 -4.74
C PRO A 115 -0.30 5.94 -5.32
N LEU A 116 -1.11 6.18 -6.34
CA LEU A 116 -1.75 5.12 -7.11
C LEU A 116 -0.82 4.66 -8.24
N PRO A 117 -0.87 3.38 -8.62
CA PRO A 117 -0.10 2.90 -9.76
C PRO A 117 -0.45 3.69 -11.02
N ASP A 118 0.56 3.99 -11.84
CA ASP A 118 0.43 4.77 -13.07
C ASP A 118 -0.51 4.07 -14.07
N GLY A 119 -1.80 4.35 -13.97
CA GLY A 119 -2.83 3.98 -14.94
C GLY A 119 -3.13 5.20 -15.81
N GLY A 120 -2.52 5.25 -17.00
CA GLY A 120 -2.49 6.40 -17.92
C GLY A 120 -3.61 7.43 -17.76
N TYR A 121 -3.21 8.67 -17.45
CA TYR A 121 -3.97 9.93 -17.45
C TYR A 121 -5.43 9.81 -17.92
N SER A 122 -6.26 9.24 -17.05
CA SER A 122 -7.67 8.94 -17.31
C SER A 122 -8.54 9.94 -16.55
N ALA A 123 -9.79 10.14 -16.99
CA ALA A 123 -10.79 10.93 -16.27
C ALA A 123 -10.93 10.51 -14.78
N ALA A 124 -10.56 9.26 -14.44
CA ALA A 124 -10.52 8.77 -13.06
C ALA A 124 -9.49 9.51 -12.19
N HIS A 125 -8.31 9.88 -12.73
CA HIS A 125 -7.30 10.65 -11.99
C HIS A 125 -7.80 12.06 -11.68
N THR A 126 -8.47 12.71 -12.65
CA THR A 126 -9.08 14.04 -12.45
C THR A 126 -10.20 13.97 -11.42
N ALA A 127 -11.09 12.97 -11.53
CA ALA A 127 -12.19 12.79 -10.58
C ALA A 127 -11.68 12.51 -9.16
N LEU A 128 -10.63 11.70 -9.02
CA LEU A 128 -10.02 11.43 -7.73
C LEU A 128 -9.34 12.68 -7.15
N SER A 129 -8.60 13.43 -7.97
CA SER A 129 -7.98 14.69 -7.55
C SER A 129 -9.03 15.70 -7.06
N ALA A 130 -10.17 15.80 -7.75
CA ALA A 130 -11.29 16.63 -7.33
C ALA A 130 -11.91 16.14 -6.01
N ALA A 131 -12.03 14.82 -5.82
CA ALA A 131 -12.52 14.25 -4.56
C ALA A 131 -11.57 14.54 -3.38
N HIS A 132 -10.25 14.46 -3.60
CA HIS A 132 -9.24 14.83 -2.61
C HIS A 132 -9.35 16.32 -2.24
N ALA A 133 -9.44 17.21 -3.23
CA ALA A 133 -9.60 18.64 -2.98
C ALA A 133 -10.90 18.96 -2.22
N ALA A 134 -12.00 18.28 -2.56
CA ALA A 134 -13.27 18.42 -1.84
C ALA A 134 -13.17 17.93 -0.39
N TYR A 135 -12.45 16.82 -0.17
CA TYR A 135 -12.21 16.27 1.16
C TYR A 135 -11.39 17.22 2.02
N GLU A 136 -10.25 17.70 1.50
CA GLU A 136 -9.38 18.65 2.20
C GLU A 136 -10.11 19.96 2.51
N SER A 137 -10.91 20.48 1.58
CA SER A 137 -11.71 21.68 1.82
C SER A 137 -12.76 21.51 2.91
N ARG A 138 -13.30 20.29 3.11
CA ARG A 138 -14.35 20.02 4.10
C ARG A 138 -13.78 19.77 5.50
N PHE A 139 -12.71 18.98 5.57
CA PHE A 139 -12.16 18.47 6.84
C PHE A 139 -10.86 19.15 7.27
N GLY A 140 -10.17 19.86 6.38
CA GLY A 140 -8.97 20.65 6.70
C GLY A 140 -7.69 19.84 6.80
N HIS A 141 -7.69 18.59 6.34
CA HIS A 141 -6.51 17.72 6.30
C HIS A 141 -6.58 16.77 5.10
N VAL A 142 -5.44 16.19 4.74
CA VAL A 142 -5.33 15.22 3.64
C VAL A 142 -6.14 13.96 3.92
N PHE A 143 -6.62 13.32 2.85
CA PHE A 143 -7.28 12.03 2.93
C PHE A 143 -6.25 10.93 3.17
N VAL A 144 -6.41 10.17 4.26
CA VAL A 144 -5.59 9.01 4.59
C VAL A 144 -6.42 7.74 4.61
N ILE A 145 -5.88 6.67 4.07
CA ILE A 145 -6.49 5.33 4.09
C ILE A 145 -5.37 4.28 4.13
N CYS A 146 -5.52 3.28 4.99
CA CYS A 146 -4.67 2.11 4.95
C CYS A 146 -5.21 1.11 3.92
N LEU A 147 -4.33 0.70 3.01
CA LEU A 147 -4.60 -0.30 1.97
C LEU A 147 -3.84 -1.61 2.21
N ASP A 148 -3.24 -1.79 3.39
CA ASP A 148 -2.56 -3.03 3.71
C ASP A 148 -3.55 -4.21 3.64
N GLY A 149 -3.19 -5.26 2.90
CA GLY A 149 -4.04 -6.42 2.66
C GLY A 149 -5.03 -6.28 1.50
N ILE A 150 -5.10 -5.12 0.84
CA ILE A 150 -5.91 -4.91 -0.37
C ILE A 150 -5.06 -5.26 -1.60
N ALA A 151 -5.66 -5.96 -2.56
CA ALA A 151 -4.99 -6.28 -3.82
C ALA A 151 -4.72 -5.00 -4.62
N PRO A 152 -3.57 -4.87 -5.33
CA PRO A 152 -3.24 -3.66 -6.10
C PRO A 152 -4.31 -3.26 -7.13
N GLU A 153 -4.97 -4.23 -7.74
CA GLU A 153 -6.07 -4.04 -8.68
C GLU A 153 -7.35 -3.48 -8.02
N GLU A 154 -7.56 -3.74 -6.74
CA GLU A 154 -8.72 -3.27 -5.96
C GLU A 154 -8.43 -1.94 -5.25
N ALA A 155 -7.16 -1.54 -5.13
CA ALA A 155 -6.73 -0.38 -4.38
C ALA A 155 -7.41 0.92 -4.86
N LEU A 156 -7.53 1.13 -6.17
CA LEU A 156 -8.18 2.31 -6.73
C LEU A 156 -9.66 2.38 -6.37
N ASP A 157 -10.37 1.26 -6.53
CA ASP A 157 -11.80 1.17 -6.23
C ASP A 157 -12.05 1.36 -4.73
N GLN A 158 -11.17 0.80 -3.89
CA GLN A 158 -11.22 0.99 -2.44
C GLN A 158 -11.01 2.46 -2.04
N VAL A 159 -10.04 3.15 -2.64
CA VAL A 159 -9.80 4.58 -2.40
C VAL A 159 -11.01 5.40 -2.83
N LEU A 160 -11.53 5.17 -4.04
CA LEU A 160 -12.69 5.89 -4.58
C LEU A 160 -13.96 5.67 -3.75
N GLY A 161 -14.22 4.43 -3.35
CA GLY A 161 -15.35 4.09 -2.49
C GLY A 161 -15.24 4.74 -1.12
N ALA A 162 -14.07 4.65 -0.49
CA ALA A 162 -13.82 5.21 0.83
C ALA A 162 -13.94 6.74 0.85
N ILE A 163 -13.32 7.45 -0.10
CA ILE A 163 -13.37 8.91 -0.11
C ILE A 163 -14.78 9.44 -0.37
N ARG A 164 -15.55 8.77 -1.25
CA ARG A 164 -16.95 9.13 -1.51
C ARG A 164 -17.83 8.92 -0.29
N SER A 165 -17.66 7.79 0.39
CA SER A 165 -18.38 7.50 1.63
C SER A 165 -18.04 8.53 2.70
N ARG A 166 -16.76 8.75 2.97
CA ARG A 166 -16.26 9.62 4.05
C ARG A 166 -16.55 11.11 3.84
N LEU A 167 -16.73 11.56 2.60
CA LEU A 167 -17.23 12.91 2.31
C LEU A 167 -18.63 13.17 2.88
N THR A 168 -19.40 12.13 3.20
CA THR A 168 -20.72 12.24 3.80
C THR A 168 -20.69 12.29 5.34
N ASN A 169 -19.60 11.86 5.97
CA ASN A 169 -19.42 11.83 7.42
C ASN A 169 -19.54 13.24 8.03
N ASP A 170 -20.01 13.32 9.27
CA ASP A 170 -19.78 14.52 10.07
C ASP A 170 -18.31 14.64 10.50
N ARG A 171 -17.93 15.78 11.09
CA ARG A 171 -16.51 16.03 11.44
C ARG A 171 -16.00 15.12 12.54
N GLU A 172 -16.85 14.70 13.47
CA GLU A 172 -16.43 13.89 14.60
C GLU A 172 -16.28 12.42 14.18
N GLU A 173 -17.23 11.90 13.40
CA GLU A 173 -17.14 10.58 12.76
C GLU A 173 -15.88 10.48 11.88
N GLU A 174 -15.62 11.52 11.09
CA GLU A 174 -14.46 11.55 10.21
C GLU A 174 -13.14 11.64 10.98
N ARG A 175 -13.12 12.37 12.10
CA ARG A 175 -11.95 12.46 12.98
C ARG A 175 -11.59 11.09 13.55
N VAL A 176 -12.58 10.32 14.01
CA VAL A 176 -12.38 8.95 14.52
C VAL A 176 -11.87 8.04 13.40
N THR A 177 -12.52 8.08 12.23
CA THR A 177 -12.13 7.27 11.07
C THR A 177 -10.69 7.58 10.63
N THR A 178 -10.33 8.86 10.56
CA THR A 178 -9.01 9.33 10.17
C THR A 178 -7.93 8.91 11.15
N ALA A 179 -8.20 9.00 12.46
CA ALA A 179 -7.27 8.54 13.48
C ALA A 179 -6.99 7.04 13.35
N ASP A 180 -8.04 6.24 13.09
CA ASP A 180 -7.91 4.81 12.87
C ASP A 180 -7.12 4.46 11.61
N GLU A 181 -7.35 5.18 10.50
CA GLU A 181 -6.58 4.98 9.27
C GLU A 181 -5.10 5.35 9.45
N LEU A 182 -4.82 6.46 10.12
CA LEU A 182 -3.45 6.86 10.43
C LEU A 182 -2.74 5.82 11.29
N ARG A 183 -3.43 5.29 12.31
CA ARG A 183 -2.90 4.21 13.16
C ARG A 183 -2.56 2.96 12.34
N ARG A 184 -3.47 2.53 11.45
CA ARG A 184 -3.22 1.40 10.55
C ARG A 184 -2.02 1.65 9.63
N LEU A 185 -1.92 2.84 9.04
CA LEU A 185 -0.77 3.23 8.20
C LEU A 185 0.55 3.19 8.98
N ALA A 186 0.57 3.78 10.19
CA ALA A 186 1.75 3.78 11.06
C ALA A 186 2.17 2.35 11.42
N ARG A 187 1.21 1.47 11.77
CA ARG A 187 1.45 0.05 12.06
C ARG A 187 2.08 -0.69 10.88
N GLY A 188 1.52 -0.53 9.67
CA GLY A 188 2.05 -1.14 8.46
C GLY A 188 3.45 -0.67 8.09
N ARG A 189 3.69 0.65 8.19
CA ARG A 189 5.00 1.25 7.95
C ARG A 189 6.03 0.77 8.98
N LEU A 190 5.66 0.67 10.25
CA LEU A 190 6.53 0.19 11.31
C LEU A 190 6.93 -1.28 11.12
N ALA A 191 5.98 -2.13 10.76
CA ALA A 191 6.27 -3.54 10.46
C ALA A 191 7.30 -3.66 9.31
N ARG A 192 7.13 -2.87 8.24
CA ARG A 192 8.10 -2.80 7.13
C ARG A 192 9.43 -2.19 7.57
N LEU A 193 9.42 -1.14 8.39
CA LEU A 193 10.64 -0.50 8.89
C LEU A 193 11.51 -1.51 9.63
N VAL A 194 10.93 -2.28 10.56
CA VAL A 194 11.66 -3.26 11.37
C VAL A 194 12.25 -4.36 10.49
N GLN A 195 11.52 -4.86 9.50
CA GLN A 195 12.03 -5.89 8.57
C GLN A 195 13.31 -5.45 7.83
N HIS A 196 13.47 -4.15 7.60
CA HIS A 196 14.61 -3.55 6.90
C HIS A 196 15.59 -2.84 7.84
N PHE A 197 15.35 -2.86 9.15
CA PHE A 197 16.17 -2.15 10.11
C PHE A 197 17.57 -2.77 10.16
N SER A 198 18.57 -1.99 9.80
CA SER A 198 19.97 -2.42 9.76
C SER A 198 20.72 -1.83 10.95
N ALA A 199 21.71 -2.56 11.46
CA ALA A 199 22.64 -2.01 12.42
C ALA A 199 23.32 -0.75 11.84
N PRO A 200 23.58 0.28 12.66
CA PRO A 200 24.42 1.39 12.23
C PRO A 200 25.79 0.85 11.83
N PRO A 201 26.45 1.41 10.80
CA PRO A 201 27.81 1.01 10.48
C PRO A 201 28.69 1.25 11.71
N VAL A 202 29.42 0.22 12.14
CA VAL A 202 30.42 0.36 13.21
C VAL A 202 31.49 1.30 12.68
N LEU A 203 31.38 2.59 12.99
CA LEU A 203 32.48 3.53 12.79
C LEU A 203 33.54 3.16 13.82
N GLU A 204 34.53 2.37 13.38
CA GLU A 204 35.76 2.17 14.14
C GLU A 204 36.32 3.56 14.49
N ARG A 205 36.29 3.91 15.79
CA ARG A 205 36.90 5.15 16.27
C ARG A 205 38.42 5.03 16.02
N PRO A 206 39.05 5.96 15.30
CA PRO A 206 40.49 5.98 15.21
C PRO A 206 41.09 6.23 16.60
N LEU A 207 42.14 5.47 16.93
CA LEU A 207 42.91 5.52 18.17
C LEU A 207 43.55 6.89 18.41
#